data_AF-A0A7S1YEV1-F1
#
_entry.id   AF-A0A7S1YEV1-F1
#
_cell.length_a   1.000
_cell.length_b   1.000
_cell.length_c   1.000
_cell.angle_alpha   90.00
_cell.angle_beta   90.00
_cell.angle_gamma   90.00
#
_symmetry.space_group_name_H-M   'P 1'
#
loop_
_entity.id
_entity.type
_entity.pdbx_description
1 polymer ?
#
loop_
_entity_poly.entity_id
_entity_poly.type
_entity_poly.pdbx_seq_one_letter_code
_entity_poly.pdbx_strand_id
1 'polypeptide(L)'
;CKVSVEVGGELVQRFNTIDGEWTVCFDNLPAPASLPPPAGVTYQPCVIFSIGINNEWSFDDAMAERGCKVYAFDPSMKGAVHHVRSEGRGPGGTGGVTFWPVGLAPEKQVGTVSPFGRVCGEKAECLTAGWDLDTMAGLRRLAGVDHIDLLKIDIEGMEWLS
;
A
#
# COMPACT_ATOMS: atom_id res chain seq x y z
N CYS A 1 -9.84 15.48 -12.26
CA CYS A 1 -8.40 15.34 -12.41
C CYS A 1 -7.94 16.15 -13.61
N LYS A 2 -6.97 17.04 -13.46
CA LYS A 2 -6.33 17.78 -14.55
C LYS A 2 -5.05 17.10 -15.03
N VAL A 3 -4.34 16.43 -14.11
CA VAL A 3 -3.13 15.66 -14.42
C VAL A 3 -3.25 14.24 -13.87
N SER A 4 -3.43 13.25 -14.74
CA SER A 4 -3.42 11.83 -14.41
C SER A 4 -2.18 11.15 -14.98
N VAL A 5 -1.58 10.23 -14.23
CA VAL A 5 -0.40 9.48 -14.66
C VAL A 5 -0.57 8.01 -14.25
N GLU A 6 -0.18 7.09 -15.13
CA GLU A 6 -0.04 5.66 -14.83
C GLU A 6 1.20 5.44 -13.96
N VAL A 7 1.04 4.72 -12.86
CA VAL A 7 2.07 4.50 -11.84
C VAL A 7 2.13 3.02 -11.51
N GLY A 8 3.33 2.48 -11.44
CA GLY A 8 3.55 1.05 -11.23
C GLY A 8 3.29 0.23 -12.49
N GLY A 9 3.10 -1.06 -12.31
CA GLY A 9 2.95 -2.02 -13.38
C GLY A 9 4.19 -2.87 -13.64
N GLU A 10 4.04 -4.19 -13.57
CA GLU A 10 4.99 -5.15 -14.13
C GLU A 10 4.38 -5.87 -15.35
N LEU A 11 5.18 -6.03 -16.40
CA LEU A 11 4.74 -6.74 -17.61
C LEU A 11 4.65 -8.25 -17.34
N VAL A 12 3.42 -8.78 -17.33
CA VAL A 12 3.18 -10.21 -17.26
C VAL A 12 3.23 -10.79 -18.68
N GLN A 13 4.44 -11.21 -19.08
CA GLN A 13 4.73 -11.70 -20.45
C GLN A 13 3.75 -12.76 -20.96
N ARG A 14 3.25 -13.62 -20.07
CA ARG A 14 2.33 -14.72 -20.42
C ARG A 14 0.99 -14.21 -20.96
N PHE A 15 0.53 -13.05 -20.51
CA PHE A 15 -0.77 -12.49 -20.86
C PHE A 15 -0.66 -11.21 -21.69
N ASN A 16 0.56 -10.70 -21.89
CA ASN A 16 0.82 -9.42 -22.54
C ASN A 16 0.00 -8.28 -21.91
N THR A 17 -0.09 -8.30 -20.58
CA THR A 17 -0.79 -7.32 -19.74
C THR A 17 0.17 -6.75 -18.71
N ILE A 18 -0.08 -5.50 -18.29
CA ILE A 18 0.60 -4.87 -17.17
C ILE A 18 -0.25 -5.15 -15.92
N ASP A 19 0.39 -5.67 -14.88
CA ASP A 19 -0.25 -5.98 -13.60
C ASP A 19 0.30 -5.06 -12.50
N GLY A 20 -0.57 -4.58 -11.61
CA GLY A 20 -0.20 -3.60 -10.57
C GLY A 20 -0.10 -2.14 -11.03
N GLU A 21 -0.51 -1.80 -12.25
CA GLU A 21 -0.57 -0.40 -12.71
C GLU A 21 -1.82 0.31 -12.19
N TRP A 22 -1.65 1.58 -11.78
CA TRP A 22 -2.76 2.42 -11.32
C TRP A 22 -2.70 3.80 -11.95
N THR A 23 -3.85 4.32 -12.39
CA THR A 23 -3.97 5.71 -12.83
C THR A 23 -4.22 6.61 -11.61
N VAL A 24 -3.25 7.49 -11.31
CA VAL A 24 -3.31 8.39 -10.14
C VAL A 24 -3.53 9.82 -10.59
N CYS A 25 -4.38 10.54 -9.86
CA CYS A 25 -4.56 11.98 -10.06
C CYS A 25 -3.57 12.80 -9.23
N PHE A 26 -2.80 13.66 -9.88
CA PHE A 26 -1.75 14.48 -9.27
C PHE A 26 -2.14 15.94 -9.05
N ASP A 27 -3.43 16.29 -9.10
CA ASP A 27 -3.88 17.66 -8.86
C ASP A 27 -3.51 18.18 -7.46
N ASN A 28 -3.43 17.27 -6.47
CA ASN A 28 -3.11 17.57 -5.06
C ASN A 28 -1.93 16.74 -4.51
N LEU A 29 -1.19 16.04 -5.38
CA LEU A 29 -0.02 15.24 -4.99
C LEU A 29 1.26 15.87 -5.58
N PRO A 30 2.45 15.59 -5.02
CA PRO A 30 3.70 16.04 -5.61
C PRO A 30 3.81 15.63 -7.08
N ALA A 31 4.19 16.61 -7.90
CA ALA A 31 4.45 16.44 -9.32
C ALA A 31 5.64 15.47 -9.54
N PRO A 32 5.92 15.04 -10.79
CA PRO A 32 6.99 14.10 -11.07
C PRO A 32 8.32 14.53 -10.46
N ALA A 33 9.11 13.56 -9.98
CA ALA A 33 10.41 13.78 -9.33
C ALA A 33 11.42 14.59 -10.18
N SER A 34 11.17 14.70 -11.49
CA SER A 34 11.95 15.49 -12.43
C SER A 34 11.78 17.01 -12.28
N LEU A 35 10.83 17.48 -11.47
CA LEU A 35 10.62 18.90 -11.21
C LEU A 35 10.95 19.22 -9.74
N PRO A 36 11.94 20.11 -9.47
CA PRO A 36 12.19 20.55 -8.10
C PRO A 36 10.98 21.35 -7.57
N PRO A 37 10.76 21.36 -6.24
CA PRO A 37 9.81 22.26 -5.62
C PRO A 37 10.06 23.71 -6.08
N PRO A 38 9.02 24.54 -6.25
CA PRO A 38 9.21 25.97 -6.32
C PRO A 38 10.07 26.45 -5.14
N ALA A 39 11.00 27.37 -5.40
CA ALA A 39 11.92 27.85 -4.37
C ALA A 39 11.15 28.38 -3.15
N GLY A 40 11.48 27.86 -1.96
CA GLY A 40 10.81 28.22 -0.71
C GLY A 40 9.61 27.34 -0.33
N VAL A 41 9.27 26.33 -1.13
CA VAL A 41 8.24 25.33 -0.79
C VAL A 41 8.92 24.08 -0.22
N THR A 42 8.58 23.74 1.03
CA THR A 42 8.88 22.43 1.62
C THR A 42 7.68 21.53 1.36
N TYR A 43 7.85 20.47 0.57
CA TYR A 43 6.82 19.44 0.49
C TYR A 43 6.80 18.65 1.80
N GLN A 44 5.64 18.60 2.44
CA GLN A 44 5.38 17.49 3.35
C GLN A 44 5.26 16.23 2.48
N PRO A 45 5.89 15.11 2.87
CA PRO A 45 5.73 13.88 2.13
C PRO A 45 4.25 13.47 2.15
N CYS A 46 3.69 13.21 0.98
CA CYS A 46 2.36 12.60 0.84
C CYS A 46 2.32 11.28 1.63
N VAL A 47 1.21 11.03 2.31
CA VAL A 47 0.95 9.78 3.02
C VAL A 47 0.05 8.88 2.18
N ILE A 48 0.57 7.72 1.80
CA ILE A 48 -0.12 6.77 0.93
C ILE A 48 -0.31 5.46 1.65
N PHE A 49 -1.53 4.95 1.60
CA PHE A 49 -1.83 3.58 2.00
C PHE A 49 -1.98 2.72 0.76
N SER A 50 -1.26 1.60 0.73
CA SER A 50 -1.29 0.62 -0.36
C SER A 50 -1.64 -0.74 0.21
N ILE A 51 -2.85 -1.20 -0.02
CA ILE A 51 -3.43 -2.37 0.64
C ILE A 51 -3.62 -3.47 -0.40
N GLY A 52 -3.10 -4.67 -0.12
CA GLY A 52 -3.05 -5.79 -1.06
C GLY A 52 -2.00 -5.56 -2.13
N ILE A 53 -0.72 -5.76 -1.79
CA ILE A 53 0.40 -5.52 -2.72
C ILE A 53 0.85 -6.80 -3.43
N ASN A 54 0.62 -7.97 -2.83
CA ASN A 54 0.93 -9.30 -3.36
C ASN A 54 2.36 -9.46 -3.92
N ASN A 55 3.36 -8.80 -3.30
CA ASN A 55 4.76 -8.71 -3.78
C ASN A 55 4.99 -7.90 -5.06
N GLU A 56 3.97 -7.20 -5.56
CA GLU A 56 4.11 -6.18 -6.61
C GLU A 56 4.34 -4.83 -5.92
N TRP A 57 5.51 -4.23 -6.16
CA TRP A 57 5.97 -3.05 -5.43
C TRP A 57 6.18 -1.85 -6.32
N SER A 58 6.00 -2.00 -7.63
CA SER A 58 6.33 -0.96 -8.61
C SER A 58 5.51 0.31 -8.37
N PHE A 59 4.24 0.17 -7.97
CA PHE A 59 3.43 1.32 -7.55
C PHE A 59 4.02 2.03 -6.32
N ASP A 60 4.32 1.26 -5.27
CA ASP A 60 4.80 1.80 -3.99
C ASP A 60 6.16 2.50 -4.15
N ASP A 61 7.08 1.85 -4.85
CA ASP A 61 8.41 2.38 -5.11
C ASP A 61 8.32 3.62 -6.02
N ALA A 62 7.45 3.63 -7.04
CA ALA A 62 7.26 4.79 -7.91
C ALA A 62 6.67 6.00 -7.18
N MET A 63 5.77 5.78 -6.20
CA MET A 63 5.27 6.87 -5.35
C MET A 63 6.30 7.34 -4.33
N ALA A 64 7.12 6.43 -3.77
CA ALA A 64 8.24 6.80 -2.91
C ALA A 64 9.28 7.66 -3.66
N GLU A 65 9.56 7.35 -4.92
CA GLU A 65 10.46 8.17 -5.76
C GLU A 65 9.91 9.57 -6.06
N ARG A 66 8.61 9.80 -5.87
CA ARG A 66 8.00 11.14 -5.93
C ARG A 66 8.06 11.88 -4.58
N GLY A 67 8.63 11.26 -3.54
CA GLY A 67 8.76 11.83 -2.20
C GLY A 67 7.63 11.43 -1.23
N CYS A 68 6.75 10.50 -1.58
CA CYS A 68 5.70 10.04 -0.67
C CYS A 68 6.21 9.03 0.36
N LYS A 69 5.63 9.06 1.57
CA LYS A 69 5.66 7.93 2.51
C LYS A 69 4.54 6.96 2.15
N VAL A 70 4.93 5.76 1.75
CA VAL A 70 4.01 4.67 1.44
C VAL A 70 4.00 3.66 2.58
N TYR A 71 2.80 3.36 3.06
CA TYR A 71 2.54 2.35 4.08
C TYR A 71 1.78 1.21 3.40
N ALA A 72 2.50 0.12 3.15
CA ALA A 72 2.01 -1.06 2.45
C ALA A 72 1.50 -2.12 3.44
N PHE A 73 0.37 -2.72 3.12
CA PHE A 73 -0.36 -3.63 4.01
C PHE A 73 -0.83 -4.87 3.24
N ASP A 74 -0.34 -6.05 3.61
CA ASP A 74 -0.78 -7.30 2.98
C ASP A 74 -0.55 -8.52 3.90
N PRO A 75 -1.62 -9.19 4.36
CA PRO A 75 -1.50 -10.36 5.24
C PRO A 75 -1.17 -11.66 4.48
N SER A 76 -1.26 -11.66 3.14
CA SER A 76 -1.11 -12.84 2.28
C SER A 76 0.35 -13.18 1.96
N MET A 77 1.27 -12.23 2.16
CA MET A 77 2.70 -12.39 1.87
C MET A 77 3.37 -13.36 2.85
N LYS A 78 3.40 -14.64 2.48
CA LYS A 78 3.92 -15.72 3.32
C LYS A 78 5.33 -15.45 3.83
N GLY A 79 5.50 -15.46 5.15
CA GLY A 79 6.79 -15.28 5.81
C GLY A 79 7.29 -13.83 5.81
N ALA A 80 6.52 -12.89 5.28
CA ALA A 80 6.84 -11.47 5.41
C ALA A 80 6.62 -11.01 6.85
N VAL A 81 7.52 -10.14 7.30
CA VAL A 81 7.44 -9.47 8.61
C VAL A 81 7.38 -7.97 8.38
N HIS A 82 6.97 -7.21 9.39
CA HIS A 82 7.09 -5.76 9.32
C HIS A 82 8.54 -5.35 9.03
N HIS A 83 8.74 -4.51 8.01
CA HIS A 83 10.06 -4.02 7.65
C HIS A 83 9.96 -2.68 6.91
N VAL A 84 11.06 -1.93 6.97
CA VAL A 84 11.29 -0.80 6.07
C VAL A 84 11.84 -1.36 4.77
N ARG A 85 11.10 -1.19 3.68
CA ARG A 85 11.51 -1.61 2.34
C ARG A 85 12.47 -0.59 1.72
N SER A 86 12.16 0.70 1.86
CA SER A 86 12.98 1.78 1.31
C SER A 86 12.82 3.08 2.09
N GLU A 87 13.86 3.91 2.11
CA GLU A 87 13.88 5.25 2.72
C GLU A 87 14.70 6.21 1.86
N GLY A 88 14.55 7.52 2.12
CA GLY A 88 15.38 8.53 1.47
C GLY A 88 15.08 8.72 -0.02
N ARG A 89 13.90 8.30 -0.49
CA ARG A 89 13.51 8.33 -1.91
C ARG A 89 12.99 9.71 -2.33
N GLY A 90 13.11 10.01 -3.62
CA GLY A 90 12.58 11.24 -4.22
C GLY A 90 13.19 12.55 -3.72
N PRO A 91 12.60 13.69 -4.11
CA PRO A 91 13.10 15.02 -3.78
C PRO A 91 13.22 15.26 -2.27
N GLY A 92 14.38 15.73 -1.83
CA GLY A 92 14.65 16.00 -0.42
C GLY A 92 14.78 14.76 0.47
N GLY A 93 14.82 13.54 -0.10
CA GLY A 93 14.96 12.29 0.64
C GLY A 93 13.78 12.00 1.57
N THR A 94 12.60 12.50 1.22
CA THR A 94 11.41 12.45 2.09
C THR A 94 10.60 11.18 1.89
N GLY A 95 10.73 10.52 0.74
CA GLY A 95 9.97 9.32 0.40
C GLY A 95 10.50 8.03 1.02
N GLY A 96 9.68 6.99 0.96
CA GLY A 96 10.03 5.64 1.43
C GLY A 96 8.83 4.72 1.54
N VAL A 97 9.08 3.42 1.63
CA VAL A 97 8.06 2.38 1.73
C VAL A 97 8.27 1.58 3.02
N THR A 98 7.22 1.46 3.83
CA THR A 98 7.18 0.60 5.03
C THR A 98 6.06 -0.42 4.89
N PHE A 99 6.35 -1.68 5.21
CA PHE A 99 5.40 -2.78 5.05
C PHE A 99 4.93 -3.34 6.39
N TRP A 100 3.66 -3.73 6.47
CA TRP A 100 3.10 -4.58 7.53
C TRP A 100 2.35 -5.79 6.96
N PRO A 101 2.53 -6.98 7.55
CA PRO A 101 1.78 -8.18 7.18
C PRO A 101 0.37 -8.17 7.81
N VAL A 102 -0.38 -7.09 7.60
CA VAL A 102 -1.71 -6.86 8.19
C VAL A 102 -2.67 -6.46 7.07
N GLY A 103 -3.88 -7.03 7.06
CA GLY A 103 -4.92 -6.68 6.11
C GLY A 103 -5.93 -5.66 6.64
N LEU A 104 -6.70 -5.07 5.74
CA LEU A 104 -7.81 -4.19 6.08
C LEU A 104 -9.09 -5.00 6.34
N ALA A 105 -9.81 -4.68 7.41
CA ALA A 105 -11.14 -5.21 7.70
C ALA A 105 -12.00 -4.21 8.49
N PRO A 106 -13.33 -4.37 8.54
CA PRO A 106 -14.22 -3.52 9.32
C PRO A 106 -13.97 -3.60 10.83
N GLU A 107 -13.46 -4.73 11.28
CA GLU A 107 -13.18 -5.03 12.68
C GLU A 107 -11.84 -5.76 12.79
N LYS A 108 -11.15 -5.54 13.91
CA LYS A 108 -9.87 -6.17 14.18
C LYS A 108 -10.05 -7.67 14.41
N GLN A 109 -9.25 -8.47 13.71
CA GLN A 109 -9.23 -9.94 13.80
C GLN A 109 -7.78 -10.42 13.76
N VAL A 110 -7.39 -11.34 14.63
CA VAL A 110 -5.98 -11.75 14.80
C VAL A 110 -5.89 -13.26 14.62
N GLY A 111 -5.20 -13.72 13.59
CA GLY A 111 -5.01 -15.14 13.31
C GLY A 111 -6.29 -15.96 13.05
N THR A 112 -7.44 -15.29 12.87
CA THR A 112 -8.76 -15.95 12.78
C THR A 112 -9.36 -15.93 11.39
N VAL A 113 -8.71 -15.34 10.37
CA VAL A 113 -9.27 -15.26 9.03
C VAL A 113 -8.37 -15.97 8.04
N SER A 114 -8.96 -16.86 7.25
CA SER A 114 -8.25 -17.51 6.15
C SER A 114 -8.13 -16.58 4.93
N PRO A 115 -7.23 -16.89 3.98
CA PRO A 115 -7.08 -16.13 2.74
C PRO A 115 -8.34 -15.92 1.88
N PHE A 116 -9.41 -16.64 2.16
CA PHE A 116 -10.68 -16.58 1.43
C PHE A 116 -11.81 -15.92 2.24
N GLY A 117 -11.46 -15.11 3.25
CA GLY A 117 -12.45 -14.39 4.07
C GLY A 117 -13.31 -15.27 4.99
N ARG A 118 -12.92 -16.53 5.21
CA ARG A 118 -13.62 -17.41 6.16
C ARG A 118 -13.01 -17.28 7.55
N VAL A 119 -13.87 -17.09 8.55
CA VAL A 119 -13.51 -17.18 9.96
C VAL A 119 -13.07 -18.61 10.29
N CYS A 120 -11.81 -18.75 10.70
CA CYS A 120 -11.19 -19.97 11.19
C CYS A 120 -11.93 -20.45 12.46
N GLY A 121 -12.71 -21.53 12.36
CA GLY A 121 -13.14 -22.33 13.53
C GLY A 121 -12.07 -23.38 13.91
N GLU A 122 -12.47 -24.48 14.56
CA GLU A 122 -11.57 -25.61 14.93
C GLU A 122 -11.02 -26.44 13.75
N LYS A 123 -11.26 -26.03 12.50
CA LYS A 123 -10.91 -26.83 11.32
C LYS A 123 -9.51 -26.50 10.79
N ALA A 124 -8.86 -27.53 10.27
CA ALA A 124 -7.53 -27.58 9.63
C ALA A 124 -7.29 -26.59 8.46
N GLU A 125 -8.20 -25.67 8.19
CA GLU A 125 -8.16 -24.69 7.10
C GLU A 125 -7.09 -23.61 7.35
N CYS A 126 -6.65 -23.46 8.60
CA CYS A 126 -5.66 -22.45 9.04
C CYS A 126 -4.30 -23.09 9.38
N LEU A 127 -4.01 -24.26 8.79
CA LEU A 127 -2.69 -24.92 8.83
C LEU A 127 -1.56 -24.05 8.23
N THR A 128 -1.92 -23.00 7.49
CA THR A 128 -1.05 -21.85 7.20
C THR A 128 -1.62 -20.65 7.95
N ALA A 129 -0.87 -20.13 8.94
CA ALA A 129 -1.26 -19.09 9.89
C ALA A 129 -2.33 -18.11 9.37
N GLY A 130 -3.42 -17.96 10.13
CA GLY A 130 -4.49 -17.01 9.81
C GLY A 130 -3.97 -15.59 9.69
N TRP A 131 -4.70 -14.77 8.96
CA TRP A 131 -4.35 -13.38 8.70
C TRP A 131 -4.68 -12.48 9.88
N ASP A 132 -3.75 -11.57 10.17
CA ASP A 132 -4.00 -10.43 11.05
C ASP A 132 -4.65 -9.32 10.23
N LEU A 133 -5.83 -8.90 10.65
CA LEU A 133 -6.61 -7.85 10.03
C LEU A 133 -6.88 -6.74 11.04
N ASP A 134 -6.87 -5.50 10.59
CA ASP A 134 -7.22 -4.35 11.41
C ASP A 134 -8.10 -3.36 10.63
N THR A 135 -8.72 -2.48 11.39
CA THR A 135 -9.49 -1.35 10.88
C THR A 135 -8.59 -0.30 10.24
N MET A 136 -9.14 0.54 9.37
CA MET A 136 -8.42 1.71 8.84
C MET A 136 -7.82 2.58 9.97
N ALA A 137 -8.54 2.74 11.08
CA ALA A 137 -8.04 3.43 12.26
C ALA A 137 -6.86 2.70 12.92
N GLY A 138 -6.85 1.37 12.90
CA GLY A 138 -5.72 0.55 13.34
C GLY A 138 -4.51 0.67 12.44
N LEU A 139 -4.69 0.60 11.12
CA LEU A 139 -3.61 0.78 10.15
C LEU A 139 -2.94 2.17 10.30
N ARG A 140 -3.74 3.22 10.49
CA ARG A 140 -3.23 4.58 10.81
C ARG A 140 -2.42 4.63 12.09
N ARG A 141 -2.86 3.93 13.15
CA ARG A 141 -2.09 3.80 14.39
C ARG A 141 -0.78 3.04 14.20
N LEU A 142 -0.78 1.95 13.40
CA LEU A 142 0.43 1.19 13.08
C LEU A 142 1.45 2.03 12.31
N ALA A 143 0.97 2.79 11.31
CA ALA A 143 1.80 3.69 10.52
C ALA A 143 2.23 4.96 11.27
N GLY A 144 1.56 5.31 12.38
CA GLY A 144 1.83 6.52 13.14
C GLY A 144 1.40 7.79 12.42
N VAL A 145 0.33 7.73 11.60
CA VAL A 145 -0.14 8.86 10.77
C VAL A 145 -1.57 9.28 11.09
N ASP A 146 -1.83 10.57 10.94
CA ASP A 146 -3.12 11.21 11.22
C ASP A 146 -3.89 11.62 9.96
N HIS A 147 -3.37 11.38 8.77
CA HIS A 147 -4.05 11.60 7.50
C HIS A 147 -3.57 10.62 6.43
N ILE A 148 -4.31 10.53 5.32
CA ILE A 148 -3.99 9.75 4.13
C ILE A 148 -4.35 10.63 2.94
N ASP A 149 -3.39 10.85 2.02
CA ASP A 149 -3.60 11.64 0.81
C ASP A 149 -4.07 10.76 -0.36
N LEU A 150 -3.62 9.51 -0.38
CA LEU A 150 -4.02 8.52 -1.38
C LEU A 150 -4.20 7.15 -0.74
N LEU A 151 -5.33 6.51 -1.05
CA LEU A 151 -5.67 5.18 -0.58
C LEU A 151 -5.83 4.26 -1.80
N LYS A 152 -4.85 3.39 -2.02
CA LYS A 152 -4.92 2.26 -2.96
C LYS A 152 -5.44 1.04 -2.20
N ILE A 153 -6.53 0.45 -2.70
CA ILE A 153 -7.12 -0.77 -2.17
C ILE A 153 -7.23 -1.76 -3.32
N ASP A 154 -6.56 -2.89 -3.17
CA ASP A 154 -6.50 -3.96 -4.15
C ASP A 154 -6.62 -5.31 -3.41
N ILE A 155 -7.79 -5.54 -2.80
CA ILE A 155 -8.04 -6.68 -1.91
C ILE A 155 -9.10 -7.60 -2.50
N GLU A 156 -8.73 -8.34 -3.54
CA GLU A 156 -9.46 -9.45 -4.17
C GLU A 156 -10.85 -9.80 -3.57
N GLY A 157 -11.86 -8.97 -3.84
CA GLY A 157 -13.28 -9.25 -3.56
C GLY A 157 -13.82 -8.81 -2.20
N MET A 158 -13.02 -8.22 -1.32
CA MET A 158 -13.45 -7.72 0.00
C MET A 158 -13.50 -6.18 0.09
N GLU A 159 -13.27 -5.46 -1.02
CA GLU A 159 -13.15 -3.99 -1.05
C GLU A 159 -14.44 -3.28 -0.62
N TRP A 160 -15.59 -3.92 -0.82
CA TRP A 160 -16.92 -3.34 -0.58
C TRP A 160 -17.41 -3.46 0.85
N LEU A 161 -16.76 -4.31 1.64
CA LEU A 161 -17.16 -4.56 3.02
C LEU A 161 -16.35 -3.73 4.02
N SER A 162 -15.22 -3.17 3.61
CA SER A 162 -14.24 -2.41 4.42
C SER A 162 -14.59 -0.94 4.68
#